data_AF-A0A2H0TNA2-F1
#
_entry.id   AF-A0A2H0TNA2-F1
#
_cell.length_a   1.000
_cell.length_b   1.000
_cell.length_c   1.000
_cell.angle_alpha   90.00
_cell.angle_beta   90.00
_cell.angle_gamma   90.00
#
_symmetry.space_group_name_H-M   'P 1'
#
loop_
_entity.id
_entity.type
_entity.pdbx_description
1 polymer ?
#
loop_
_entity_poly.entity_id
_entity_poly.type
_entity_poly.pdbx_seq_one_letter_code
_entity_poly.pdbx_strand_id
1 'polypeptide(L)'
;MELNRWKNFSKRQQLLMIGSEFIRAKTWQTKDQEKFLSALARALELIDLTISDNKWKNYLRMILGLREEVTKFYTSGCTDDILFLYNAL
;
A
#
# COMPACT_ATOMS: atom_id res chain seq x y z
N MET A 1 -7.23 10.25 -3.89
CA MET A 1 -8.27 10.21 -2.83
C MET A 1 -7.94 11.26 -1.79
N GLU A 2 -8.93 12.03 -1.34
CA GLU A 2 -8.71 13.13 -0.39
C GLU A 2 -8.55 12.64 1.06
N LEU A 3 -7.66 13.27 1.83
CA LEU A 3 -7.40 12.94 3.24
C LEU A 3 -8.65 13.06 4.13
N ASN A 4 -9.46 14.09 3.90
CA ASN A 4 -10.70 14.31 4.65
C ASN A 4 -11.69 13.16 4.49
N ARG A 5 -11.75 12.56 3.30
CA ARG A 5 -12.56 11.36 3.05
C ARG A 5 -11.91 10.12 3.66
N TRP A 6 -10.60 9.98 3.53
CA TRP A 6 -9.86 8.81 4.03
C TRP A 6 -9.98 8.63 5.55
N LYS A 7 -9.91 9.74 6.29
CA LYS A 7 -10.01 9.76 7.76
C LYS A 7 -11.36 9.26 8.29
N ASN A 8 -12.40 9.19 7.46
CA ASN A 8 -13.71 8.68 7.88
C ASN A 8 -13.79 7.14 7.87
N PHE A 9 -12.83 6.46 7.25
CA PHE A 9 -12.76 5.00 7.28
C PHE A 9 -12.14 4.50 8.58
N SER A 10 -12.62 3.35 9.07
CA SER A 10 -11.99 2.62 10.17
C SER A 10 -10.60 2.14 9.78
N LYS A 11 -9.74 1.85 10.76
CA LYS A 11 -8.41 1.27 10.53
C LYS A 11 -8.48 0.02 9.63
N ARG A 12 -9.45 -0.86 9.90
CA ARG A 12 -9.66 -2.09 9.13
C ARG A 12 -10.01 -1.79 7.67
N GLN A 13 -10.88 -0.82 7.41
CA GLN A 13 -11.24 -0.43 6.04
C GLN A 13 -10.04 0.18 5.29
N GLN A 14 -9.23 0.99 5.98
CA GLN A 14 -8.03 1.57 5.39
C GLN A 14 -7.02 0.49 5.00
N LEU A 15 -6.74 -0.47 5.89
CA LEU A 15 -5.90 -1.63 5.59
C LEU A 15 -6.48 -2.49 4.47
N LEU A 16 -7.80 -2.73 4.45
CA LEU A 16 -8.45 -3.53 3.42
C LEU A 16 -8.30 -2.90 2.03
N MET A 17 -8.41 -1.57 1.94
CA MET A 17 -8.20 -0.86 0.67
C MET A 17 -6.74 -0.92 0.22
N ILE A 18 -5.76 -0.77 1.13
CA ILE A 18 -4.33 -0.98 0.81
C ILE A 18 -4.10 -2.42 0.32
N GLY A 19 -4.59 -3.42 1.05
CA GLY A 19 -4.47 -4.83 0.67
C GLY A 19 -5.16 -5.16 -0.66
N SER A 20 -6.23 -4.45 -1.03
CA SER A 20 -6.87 -4.62 -2.34
C SER A 20 -5.97 -4.16 -3.49
N GLU A 21 -5.17 -3.11 -3.27
CA GLU A 21 -4.17 -2.65 -4.23
C GLU A 21 -3.00 -3.65 -4.35
N PHE A 22 -2.64 -4.35 -3.28
CA PHE A 22 -1.65 -5.43 -3.35
C PHE A 22 -2.15 -6.64 -4.17
N ILE A 23 -3.43 -7.04 -4.03
CA ILE A 23 -4.04 -8.07 -4.89
C ILE A 23 -4.02 -7.60 -6.36
N ARG A 24 -4.35 -6.33 -6.58
CA ARG A 24 -4.35 -5.73 -7.93
C ARG A 24 -2.94 -5.76 -8.53
N ALA A 25 -1.93 -5.35 -7.76
CA ALA A 25 -0.54 -5.42 -8.18
C ALA A 25 -0.13 -6.87 -8.51
N LYS A 26 -0.39 -7.83 -7.61
CA LYS A 26 -0.11 -9.26 -7.87
C LYS A 26 -0.74 -9.78 -9.15
N THR A 27 -1.98 -9.37 -9.43
CA THR A 27 -2.72 -9.78 -10.63
C THR A 27 -2.01 -9.38 -11.92
N TRP A 28 -1.32 -8.23 -11.91
CA TRP A 28 -0.68 -7.63 -13.09
C TRP A 28 0.85 -7.81 -13.13
N GLN A 29 1.49 -8.24 -12.04
CA GLN A 29 2.96 -8.31 -11.89
C GLN A 29 3.68 -8.98 -13.07
N THR A 30 3.13 -10.07 -13.61
CA THR A 30 3.72 -10.81 -14.74
C THR A 30 3.00 -10.60 -16.06
N LYS A 31 1.97 -9.75 -16.09
CA LYS A 31 1.07 -9.57 -17.24
C LYS A 31 1.19 -8.20 -17.89
N ASP A 32 1.33 -7.16 -17.07
CA ASP A 32 1.26 -5.77 -17.50
C ASP A 32 1.99 -4.89 -16.47
N GLN A 33 3.20 -4.47 -16.83
CA GLN A 33 4.06 -3.69 -15.95
C GLN A 33 3.46 -2.34 -15.59
N GLU A 34 2.75 -1.68 -16.50
CA GLU A 34 2.13 -0.39 -16.24
C GLU A 34 1.01 -0.53 -15.20
N LYS A 35 0.16 -1.55 -15.34
CA LYS A 35 -0.91 -1.82 -14.35
C LYS A 35 -0.36 -2.28 -13.01
N PHE A 36 0.75 -3.03 -13.01
CA PHE A 36 1.47 -3.38 -11.79
C PHE A 36 1.95 -2.13 -11.04
N LEU A 37 2.69 -1.25 -11.73
CA LEU A 37 3.21 -0.02 -11.14
C LEU A 37 2.08 0.93 -10.73
N SER A 38 0.99 1.02 -11.50
CA SER A 38 -0.20 1.80 -11.15
C SER A 38 -0.85 1.33 -9.84
N ALA A 39 -0.89 0.02 -9.60
CA ALA A 39 -1.41 -0.54 -8.35
C ALA A 39 -0.50 -0.25 -7.15
N LEU A 40 0.82 -0.38 -7.31
CA LEU A 40 1.78 -0.02 -6.27
C LEU A 40 1.74 1.49 -5.95
N ALA A 41 1.68 2.35 -6.97
CA ALA A 41 1.56 3.79 -6.77
C ALA A 41 0.29 4.15 -5.99
N ARG A 42 -0.83 3.47 -6.30
CA ARG A 42 -2.09 3.65 -5.56
C ARG A 42 -1.98 3.17 -4.11
N ALA A 43 -1.30 2.05 -3.87
CA ALA A 43 -1.04 1.58 -2.51
C ALA A 43 -0.20 2.57 -1.70
N LEU A 44 0.87 3.14 -2.29
CA LEU A 44 1.69 4.18 -1.66
C LEU A 44 0.87 5.42 -1.29
N GLU A 45 -0.01 5.88 -2.19
CA GLU A 45 -0.91 7.00 -1.90
C GLU A 45 -1.80 6.70 -0.69
N LEU A 46 -2.38 5.49 -0.60
CA LEU A 46 -3.21 5.09 0.53
C LEU A 46 -2.40 4.98 1.84
N ILE A 47 -1.16 4.52 1.77
CA ILE A 47 -0.24 4.47 2.91
C ILE A 47 0.10 5.88 3.39
N ASP A 48 0.38 6.83 2.49
CA ASP A 48 0.67 8.22 2.82
C ASP A 48 -0.54 8.92 3.48
N LEU A 49 -1.75 8.64 2.99
CA LEU A 49 -2.99 9.08 3.64
C LEU A 49 -3.17 8.45 5.04
N THR A 50 -2.71 7.22 5.23
CA THR A 50 -2.77 6.48 6.51
C THR A 50 -1.77 7.04 7.52
N ILE A 51 -0.55 7.39 7.09
CA ILE A 51 0.46 8.08 7.91
C ILE A 51 -0.07 9.43 8.39
N SER A 52 -0.80 10.13 7.54
CA SER A 52 -1.40 11.45 7.82
C SER A 52 -2.66 11.41 8.72
N ASP A 53 -3.10 10.22 9.11
CA ASP A 53 -4.28 10.00 9.94
C ASP A 53 -3.89 9.72 11.40
N ASN A 54 -4.30 10.62 12.30
CA ASN A 54 -3.95 10.60 13.72
C ASN A 54 -4.33 9.30 14.43
N LYS A 55 -5.29 8.52 13.92
CA LYS A 55 -5.62 7.20 14.51
C LYS A 55 -4.44 6.21 14.44
N TRP A 56 -3.48 6.43 13.54
CA TRP A 56 -2.29 5.59 13.36
C TRP A 56 -1.06 6.07 14.12
N LYS A 57 -1.15 7.14 14.92
CA LYS A 57 0.01 7.71 15.64
C LYS A 57 0.82 6.68 16.44
N ASN A 58 0.16 5.69 17.06
CA ASN A 58 0.80 4.64 17.86
C ASN A 58 1.42 3.50 17.02
N TYR A 59 1.21 3.51 15.71
CA TYR A 59 1.62 2.46 14.76
C TYR A 59 2.43 3.04 13.59
N LEU A 60 2.86 4.30 13.67
CA LEU A 60 3.55 4.99 12.57
C LEU A 60 4.79 4.24 12.08
N ARG A 61 5.57 3.65 12.99
CA ARG A 61 6.75 2.87 12.63
C ARG A 61 6.41 1.70 11.70
N MET A 62 5.31 1.00 11.98
CA MET A 62 4.85 -0.12 11.16
C MET A 62 4.38 0.36 9.78
N ILE A 63 3.60 1.45 9.72
CA ILE A 63 3.09 1.99 8.45
C ILE A 63 4.23 2.57 7.60
N LEU A 64 5.22 3.22 8.21
CA LEU A 64 6.42 3.68 7.51
C LEU A 64 7.25 2.52 6.98
N GLY A 65 7.41 1.43 7.75
CA GLY A 65 8.06 0.22 7.26
C GLY A 65 7.33 -0.39 6.06
N LEU A 66 5.99 -0.46 6.11
CA LEU A 66 5.19 -0.90 4.95
C LEU A 66 5.42 0.00 3.74
N ARG A 67 5.46 1.33 3.93
CA ARG A 67 5.76 2.29 2.86
C ARG A 67 7.12 2.02 2.21
N GLU A 68 8.15 1.78 3.03
CA GLU A 68 9.49 1.46 2.56
C GLU A 68 9.51 0.17 1.73
N GLU A 69 8.88 -0.90 2.22
CA GLU A 69 8.79 -2.16 1.47
C GLU A 69 8.06 -1.98 0.13
N VAL A 70 6.92 -1.30 0.11
CA VAL A 70 6.19 -1.03 -1.15
C VAL A 70 7.02 -0.17 -2.11
N THR A 71 7.79 0.79 -1.58
CA THR A 71 8.68 1.63 -2.40
C THR A 71 9.74 0.79 -3.08
N LYS A 72 10.32 -0.23 -2.41
CA LYS A 72 11.28 -1.15 -3.05
C LYS A 72 10.66 -1.87 -4.24
N PHE A 73 9.44 -2.38 -4.13
CA PHE A 73 8.76 -2.99 -5.27
C PHE A 73 8.52 -1.99 -6.41
N TYR A 74 8.21 -0.73 -6.07
CA TYR A 74 7.95 0.33 -7.05
C TYR A 74 9.20 0.79 -7.81
N THR A 75 10.33 0.96 -7.12
CA THR A 75 11.57 1.51 -7.72
C THR A 75 12.48 0.45 -8.32
N SER A 76 12.49 -0.77 -7.76
CA SER A 76 13.52 -1.78 -8.08
C SER A 76 13.12 -2.71 -9.22
N GLY A 77 11.89 -2.61 -9.75
CA GLY A 77 11.36 -3.62 -10.68
C GLY A 77 11.40 -5.03 -10.10
N CYS A 78 11.30 -5.15 -8.77
CA CYS A 78 11.65 -6.35 -8.02
C CYS A 78 10.81 -7.55 -8.48
N THR A 79 11.48 -8.63 -8.84
CA THR A 79 10.89 -9.91 -9.27
C THR A 79 10.40 -10.77 -8.11
N ASP A 80 10.60 -10.33 -6.87
CA ASP A 80 10.15 -11.05 -5.69
C ASP A 80 8.62 -11.13 -5.64
N ASP A 81 8.09 -12.20 -5.05
CA ASP A 81 6.65 -12.34 -4.94
C ASP A 81 6.10 -11.26 -3.99
N ILE A 82 5.25 -10.39 -4.53
CA ILE A 82 4.55 -9.34 -3.78
C ILE A 82 3.71 -9.90 -2.60
N LEU A 83 3.48 -11.22 -2.56
CA LEU A 83 2.90 -11.89 -1.40
C LEU A 83 3.67 -11.60 -0.09
N PHE A 84 4.97 -11.25 -0.16
CA PHE A 84 5.74 -10.81 1.00
C PHE A 84 5.08 -9.62 1.73
N LEU A 85 4.47 -8.68 0.99
CA LEU A 85 3.80 -7.51 1.57
C LEU A 85 2.57 -7.86 2.40
N TYR A 86 1.92 -9.01 2.15
CA TYR A 86 0.79 -9.46 2.97
C TYR A 86 1.19 -9.85 4.37
N ASN A 87 2.41 -10.36 4.55
CA ASN A 87 2.91 -10.75 5.87
C ASN A 87 3.25 -9.53 6.75
N ALA A 88 3.27 -8.33 6.17
CA ALA A 88 3.55 -7.07 6.87
C ALA A 88 2.30 -6.31 7.31
N LEU A 89 1.09 -6.79 6.96
CA LEU A 89 -0.22 -6.22 7.31
C LEU A 89 -0.89 -7.00 8.45
#